data_AF-A0A426ZBL5-F1
#
_entry.id   AF-A0A426ZBL5-F1
#
_cell.length_a   1.000
_cell.length_b   1.000
_cell.length_c   1.000
_cell.angle_alpha   90.00
_cell.angle_beta   90.00
_cell.angle_gamma   90.00
#
_symmetry.space_group_name_H-M   'P 1'
#
loop_
_entity.id
_entity.type
_entity.pdbx_description
1 polymer ?
#
loop_
_entity_poly.entity_id
_entity_poly.type
_entity_poly.pdbx_seq_one_letter_code
_entity_poly.pdbx_strand_id
1 'polypeptide(L)'
;MLSLTCPSVDLCQSGCLSRRRLRPQQMSGSRRSGGVRCMVSTIRRGMFGLLAWLFWSWRVVSVVVIVFELAADVPRAGEVMSVTAESSSERDQVSSLLEVVSGDMKMLNENLKSVIKDFASGEIKQASSLFDCDLTLEDYLLKSYYKTASLIASSAKSAAIFSNVSTSICEQMYEYGKNLGLSFQVVDDILDFTQSTEQLGKPAGSDLSKGNLTAPVIFALQKEPKLREIIDSEFSEAGSLDTAIELIHDCGGLSKAQELAKQKADLAIQKLQCLPESEYRNSLEGIVKYNLERID
;
A
#
# COMPACT_ATOMS: atom_id res chain seq x y z
N MET A 1 -44.36 8.50 35.97
CA MET A 1 -44.86 8.33 34.60
C MET A 1 -43.79 7.61 33.79
N LEU A 2 -44.02 6.30 33.61
CA LEU A 2 -43.43 5.34 32.66
C LEU A 2 -41.90 5.18 32.56
N SER A 3 -41.40 4.28 33.40
CA SER A 3 -40.36 3.29 33.10
C SER A 3 -40.89 2.24 32.09
N LEU A 4 -40.05 1.71 31.20
CA LEU A 4 -40.23 0.35 30.67
C LEU A 4 -38.88 -0.34 30.45
N THR A 5 -38.72 -1.42 31.22
CA THR A 5 -37.77 -2.53 31.11
C THR A 5 -38.17 -3.51 29.99
N CYS A 6 -37.16 -4.20 29.43
CA CYS A 6 -37.04 -5.55 28.80
C CYS A 6 -38.30 -6.33 28.32
N PRO A 7 -38.19 -7.21 27.30
CA PRO A 7 -37.67 -8.56 27.59
C PRO A 7 -36.87 -9.29 26.47
N SER A 8 -36.03 -10.21 26.93
CA SER A 8 -35.46 -11.36 26.23
C SER A 8 -36.53 -12.33 25.72
N VAL A 9 -36.34 -12.96 24.54
CA VAL A 9 -36.93 -14.27 24.19
C VAL A 9 -36.01 -15.03 23.22
N ASP A 10 -35.57 -16.21 23.69
CA ASP A 10 -34.94 -17.30 22.96
C ASP A 10 -35.87 -18.01 21.96
N LEU A 11 -35.28 -18.91 21.15
CA LEU A 11 -35.87 -19.95 20.29
C LEU A 11 -36.09 -19.61 18.81
N CYS A 12 -35.16 -20.12 17.98
CA CYS A 12 -35.50 -21.29 17.16
C CYS A 12 -34.23 -22.05 16.72
N GLN A 13 -33.99 -23.21 17.35
CA GLN A 13 -33.08 -24.24 16.86
C GLN A 13 -33.70 -24.99 15.67
N SER A 14 -32.81 -25.58 14.85
CA SER A 14 -32.99 -26.78 14.00
C SER A 14 -33.21 -26.54 12.51
N GLY A 15 -32.25 -27.00 11.70
CA GLY A 15 -32.39 -27.07 10.24
C GLY A 15 -31.12 -27.46 9.48
N CYS A 16 -30.48 -28.56 9.88
CA CYS A 16 -29.46 -29.26 9.09
C CYS A 16 -30.08 -29.69 7.75
N LEU A 17 -29.48 -29.35 6.59
CA LEU A 17 -29.65 -30.13 5.35
C LEU A 17 -28.61 -29.77 4.27
N SER A 18 -28.08 -30.84 3.69
CA SER A 18 -27.02 -30.95 2.72
C SER A 18 -27.41 -30.66 1.26
N ARG A 19 -26.38 -30.37 0.44
CA ARG A 19 -26.15 -30.81 -0.97
C ARG A 19 -26.98 -30.23 -2.15
N ARG A 20 -26.18 -29.88 -3.18
CA ARG A 20 -26.36 -30.12 -4.64
C ARG A 20 -27.27 -29.19 -5.48
N ARG A 21 -26.66 -28.79 -6.61
CA ARG A 21 -27.17 -28.34 -7.93
C ARG A 21 -28.69 -28.31 -8.13
N LEU A 22 -29.19 -27.17 -8.63
CA LEU A 22 -30.40 -27.12 -9.44
C LEU A 22 -30.26 -26.15 -10.64
N ARG A 23 -30.69 -26.65 -11.81
CA ARG A 23 -31.01 -25.90 -13.04
C ARG A 23 -32.47 -25.37 -12.97
N PRO A 24 -32.89 -24.48 -13.88
CA PRO A 24 -33.88 -23.44 -13.60
C PRO A 24 -35.31 -23.78 -14.04
N GLN A 25 -36.33 -23.21 -13.38
CA GLN A 25 -37.53 -22.68 -14.05
C GLN A 25 -38.42 -21.81 -13.13
N GLN A 26 -38.79 -20.66 -13.72
CA GLN A 26 -40.00 -19.82 -13.62
C GLN A 26 -40.44 -19.11 -12.33
N MET A 27 -40.72 -17.81 -12.55
CA MET A 27 -41.13 -16.77 -11.62
C MET A 27 -42.65 -16.71 -11.43
N SER A 28 -43.11 -16.28 -10.25
CA SER A 28 -44.24 -15.34 -10.12
C SER A 28 -44.19 -14.53 -8.81
N GLY A 29 -44.34 -13.21 -8.94
CA GLY A 29 -45.32 -12.45 -8.14
C GLY A 29 -45.03 -11.97 -6.71
N SER A 30 -44.31 -10.85 -6.59
CA SER A 30 -44.55 -9.75 -5.63
C SER A 30 -44.14 -9.88 -4.14
N ARG A 31 -43.07 -9.15 -3.78
CA ARG A 31 -42.97 -8.25 -2.60
C ARG A 31 -41.70 -7.40 -2.75
N ARG A 32 -41.83 -6.30 -3.51
CA ARG A 32 -40.78 -5.26 -3.68
C ARG A 32 -40.97 -4.19 -2.60
N SER A 33 -40.16 -4.21 -1.54
CA SER A 33 -39.88 -3.00 -0.72
C SER A 33 -38.76 -3.15 0.32
N GLY A 34 -38.27 -4.36 0.62
CA GLY A 34 -37.18 -4.56 1.60
C GLY A 34 -35.74 -4.50 1.02
N GLY A 35 -35.55 -4.79 -0.27
CA GLY A 35 -34.21 -4.94 -0.88
C GLY A 35 -33.48 -3.64 -1.20
N VAL A 36 -34.20 -2.55 -1.49
CA VAL A 36 -33.58 -1.29 -1.93
C VAL A 36 -32.91 -0.56 -0.76
N ARG A 37 -33.43 -0.69 0.47
CA ARG A 37 -32.87 -0.02 1.65
C ARG A 37 -31.56 -0.66 2.14
N CYS A 38 -31.41 -1.98 1.97
CA CYS A 38 -30.18 -2.72 2.27
C CYS A 38 -29.12 -2.57 1.17
N MET A 39 -29.53 -2.48 -0.10
CA MET A 39 -28.62 -2.25 -1.22
C MET A 39 -28.02 -0.83 -1.20
N VAL A 40 -28.79 0.17 -0.78
CA VAL A 40 -28.31 1.56 -0.64
C VAL A 40 -27.34 1.71 0.54
N SER A 41 -27.48 0.96 1.65
CA SER A 41 -26.51 1.02 2.77
C SER A 41 -25.19 0.31 2.46
N THR A 42 -25.21 -0.78 1.68
CA THR A 42 -24.01 -1.47 1.21
C THR A 42 -23.27 -0.66 0.14
N ILE A 43 -23.99 0.02 -0.76
CA ILE A 43 -23.38 0.94 -1.74
C ILE A 43 -22.79 2.17 -1.04
N ARG A 44 -23.44 2.72 0.00
CA ARG A 44 -22.90 3.86 0.76
C ARG A 44 -21.61 3.51 1.51
N ARG A 45 -21.49 2.31 2.07
CA ARG A 45 -20.25 1.85 2.75
C ARG A 45 -19.11 1.55 1.76
N GLY A 46 -19.42 1.02 0.57
CA GLY A 46 -18.45 0.86 -0.52
C GLY A 46 -17.95 2.21 -1.08
N MET A 47 -18.81 3.21 -1.16
CA MET A 47 -18.46 4.55 -1.65
C MET A 47 -17.56 5.33 -0.68
N PHE A 48 -17.71 5.14 0.63
CA PHE A 48 -16.79 5.71 1.63
C PHE A 48 -15.41 5.02 1.59
N GLY A 49 -15.35 3.71 1.34
CA GLY A 49 -14.10 3.01 1.10
C GLY A 49 -13.39 3.44 -0.19
N LEU A 50 -14.16 3.67 -1.27
CA LEU A 50 -13.64 4.19 -2.53
C LEU A 50 -13.21 5.65 -2.41
N LEU A 51 -13.92 6.49 -1.65
CA LEU A 51 -13.53 7.88 -1.39
C LEU A 51 -12.33 7.98 -0.45
N ALA A 52 -12.19 7.10 0.53
CA ALA A 52 -10.99 6.99 1.37
C ALA A 52 -9.80 6.42 0.58
N TRP A 53 -10.01 5.45 -0.31
CA TRP A 53 -9.00 4.95 -1.25
C TRP A 53 -8.65 5.98 -2.33
N LEU A 54 -9.61 6.79 -2.78
CA LEU A 54 -9.37 7.94 -3.64
C LEU A 54 -8.63 9.03 -2.88
N PHE A 55 -8.91 9.30 -1.59
CA PHE A 55 -8.14 10.25 -0.76
C PHE A 55 -6.72 9.74 -0.44
N TRP A 56 -6.55 8.44 -0.24
CA TRP A 56 -5.26 7.79 0.01
C TRP A 56 -4.42 7.71 -1.27
N SER A 57 -5.04 7.32 -2.39
CA SER A 57 -4.50 7.50 -3.73
C SER A 57 -4.20 8.97 -4.00
N TRP A 58 -5.01 9.92 -3.55
CA TRP A 58 -4.78 11.35 -3.77
C TRP A 58 -3.58 11.87 -2.99
N ARG A 59 -3.19 11.28 -1.85
CA ARG A 59 -1.97 11.64 -1.12
C ARG A 59 -0.70 11.06 -1.75
N VAL A 60 -0.74 9.84 -2.28
CA VAL A 60 0.37 9.26 -3.09
C VAL A 60 0.46 9.96 -4.45
N VAL A 61 -0.69 10.22 -5.07
CA VAL A 61 -0.82 11.05 -6.27
C VAL A 61 -0.40 12.48 -5.96
N SER A 62 -0.53 13.02 -4.75
CA SER A 62 0.01 14.35 -4.42
C SER A 62 1.53 14.35 -4.42
N VAL A 63 2.21 13.29 -3.98
CA VAL A 63 3.67 13.17 -4.12
C VAL A 63 4.05 13.01 -5.60
N VAL A 64 3.31 12.20 -6.35
CA VAL A 64 3.51 12.03 -7.80
C VAL A 64 3.20 13.32 -8.55
N VAL A 65 2.17 14.08 -8.18
CA VAL A 65 1.72 15.35 -8.77
C VAL A 65 2.63 16.49 -8.35
N ILE A 66 3.21 16.51 -7.15
CA ILE A 66 4.27 17.46 -6.80
C ILE A 66 5.52 17.16 -7.63
N VAL A 67 5.89 15.89 -7.81
CA VAL A 67 6.97 15.49 -8.72
C VAL A 67 6.61 15.79 -10.18
N PHE A 68 5.35 15.66 -10.58
CA PHE A 68 4.87 15.96 -11.93
C PHE A 68 4.67 17.45 -12.18
N GLU A 69 4.32 18.27 -11.19
CA GLU A 69 4.16 19.73 -11.29
C GLU A 69 5.52 20.41 -11.26
N LEU A 70 6.48 19.88 -10.50
CA LEU A 70 7.89 20.25 -10.62
C LEU A 70 8.49 19.82 -11.97
N ALA A 71 7.96 18.75 -12.60
CA ALA A 71 8.35 18.31 -13.95
C ALA A 71 7.52 18.94 -15.09
N ALA A 72 6.34 19.51 -14.80
CA ALA A 72 5.44 20.12 -15.78
C ALA A 72 5.77 21.59 -16.03
N ASP A 73 6.70 22.17 -15.27
CA ASP A 73 7.35 23.43 -15.62
C ASP A 73 8.46 23.25 -16.68
N VAL A 74 8.63 22.03 -17.21
CA VAL A 74 9.35 21.79 -18.46
C VAL A 74 8.44 22.26 -19.60
N PRO A 75 8.84 23.28 -20.39
CA PRO A 75 8.03 23.76 -21.50
C PRO A 75 7.71 22.59 -22.43
N ARG A 76 6.44 22.47 -22.85
CA ARG A 76 6.00 21.50 -23.86
C ARG A 76 6.96 21.56 -25.05
N ALA A 77 7.79 20.54 -25.21
CA ALA A 77 8.77 20.38 -26.29
C ALA A 77 8.12 20.11 -27.67
N GLY A 78 6.94 20.69 -27.91
CA GLY A 78 6.18 20.57 -29.16
C GLY A 78 5.73 21.90 -29.76
N GLU A 79 5.99 23.06 -29.13
CA GLU A 79 5.49 24.35 -29.64
C GLU A 79 6.49 25.53 -29.58
N VAL A 80 7.74 25.32 -29.16
CA VAL A 80 8.80 26.33 -29.30
C VAL A 80 10.08 25.67 -29.78
N MET A 81 10.22 25.56 -31.11
CA MET A 81 11.48 25.75 -31.83
C MET A 81 11.28 25.44 -33.33
N SER A 82 10.51 26.27 -34.02
CA SER A 82 10.95 26.70 -35.34
C SER A 82 12.05 27.76 -35.15
N VAL A 83 13.12 27.42 -34.44
CA VAL A 83 14.36 28.20 -34.52
C VAL A 83 15.05 27.64 -35.73
N THR A 84 14.98 28.39 -36.83
CA THR A 84 15.91 28.27 -37.94
C THR A 84 17.32 28.35 -37.36
N ALA A 85 17.94 27.21 -37.06
CA ALA A 85 19.33 27.17 -36.65
C ALA A 85 20.18 27.69 -37.82
N GLU A 86 20.71 28.90 -37.67
CA GLU A 86 21.47 29.60 -38.70
C GLU A 86 22.90 29.06 -38.84
N SER A 87 23.39 28.24 -37.89
CA SER A 87 24.72 27.63 -37.91
C SER A 87 24.72 26.10 -37.69
N SER A 88 25.73 25.40 -38.23
CA SER A 88 25.91 23.95 -38.03
C SER A 88 26.17 23.58 -36.56
N SER A 89 26.84 24.47 -35.83
CA SER A 89 27.15 24.30 -34.41
C SER A 89 25.90 24.26 -33.51
N GLU A 90 24.88 25.05 -33.83
CA GLU A 90 23.63 25.09 -33.05
C GLU A 90 22.74 23.87 -33.34
N ARG A 91 22.77 23.34 -34.58
CA ARG A 91 22.07 22.09 -34.91
C ARG A 91 22.63 20.90 -34.15
N ASP A 92 23.95 20.81 -34.03
CA ASP A 92 24.60 19.71 -33.29
C ASP A 92 24.28 19.79 -31.79
N GLN A 93 24.24 21.00 -31.21
CA GLN A 93 23.80 21.21 -29.81
C GLN A 93 22.34 20.85 -29.59
N VAL A 94 21.43 21.28 -30.47
CA VAL A 94 20.00 20.96 -30.38
C VAL A 94 19.76 19.46 -30.57
N SER A 95 20.48 18.81 -31.50
CA SER A 95 20.39 17.35 -31.72
C SER A 95 20.90 16.57 -30.52
N SER A 96 22.01 16.99 -29.90
CA SER A 96 22.53 16.39 -28.68
C SER A 96 21.56 16.54 -27.49
N LEU A 97 20.95 17.72 -27.33
CA LEU A 97 19.93 17.95 -26.31
C LEU A 97 18.67 17.10 -26.55
N LEU A 98 18.23 16.96 -27.81
CA LEU A 98 17.11 16.09 -28.19
C LEU A 98 17.39 14.61 -27.93
N GLU A 99 18.61 14.12 -28.18
CA GLU A 99 19.00 12.75 -27.87
C GLU A 99 19.00 12.47 -26.36
N VAL A 100 19.51 13.41 -25.56
CA VAL A 100 19.50 13.31 -24.09
C VAL A 100 18.07 13.30 -23.55
N VAL A 101 17.22 14.25 -23.96
CA VAL A 101 15.82 14.33 -23.53
C VAL A 101 15.02 13.09 -23.97
N SER A 102 15.28 12.59 -25.19
CA SER A 102 14.67 11.35 -25.70
C SER A 102 15.10 10.12 -24.90
N GLY A 103 16.38 10.06 -24.50
CA GLY A 103 16.93 9.01 -23.64
C GLY A 103 16.28 8.99 -22.25
N ASP A 104 16.18 10.15 -21.59
CA ASP A 104 15.58 10.28 -20.25
C ASP A 104 14.09 9.96 -20.27
N MET A 105 13.34 10.43 -21.27
CA MET A 105 11.92 10.09 -21.46
C MET A 105 11.72 8.60 -21.70
N LYS A 106 12.59 7.95 -22.48
CA LYS A 106 12.52 6.51 -22.73
C LYS A 106 12.77 5.71 -21.44
N MET A 107 13.77 6.09 -20.66
CA MET A 107 14.07 5.45 -19.39
C MET A 107 12.93 5.64 -18.37
N LEU A 108 12.29 6.82 -18.33
CA LEU A 108 11.13 7.06 -17.49
C LEU A 108 9.93 6.18 -17.89
N ASN A 109 9.68 6.03 -19.19
CA ASN A 109 8.61 5.16 -19.69
C ASN A 109 8.86 3.68 -19.34
N GLU A 110 10.10 3.20 -19.47
CA GLU A 110 10.45 1.84 -19.06
C GLU A 110 10.34 1.65 -17.53
N ASN A 111 10.75 2.63 -16.73
CA ASN A 111 10.57 2.62 -15.27
C ASN A 111 9.08 2.52 -14.90
N LEU A 112 8.22 3.33 -15.53
CA LEU A 112 6.79 3.33 -15.25
C LEU A 112 6.11 2.01 -15.66
N LYS A 113 6.47 1.45 -16.82
CA LYS A 113 5.99 0.13 -17.24
C LYS A 113 6.39 -0.96 -16.24
N SER A 114 7.63 -0.93 -15.75
CA SER A 114 8.10 -1.86 -14.73
C SER A 114 7.27 -1.71 -13.45
N VAL A 115 7.02 -0.48 -12.99
CA VAL A 115 6.23 -0.24 -11.77
C VAL A 115 4.79 -0.74 -11.92
N ILE A 116 4.15 -0.55 -13.07
CA ILE A 116 2.79 -1.07 -13.29
C ILE A 116 2.76 -2.61 -13.26
N LYS A 117 3.75 -3.24 -13.91
CA LYS A 117 3.90 -4.71 -13.88
C LYS A 117 4.15 -5.21 -12.47
N ASP A 118 5.02 -4.53 -11.74
CA ASP A 118 5.35 -4.82 -10.35
C ASP A 118 4.09 -4.72 -9.49
N PHE A 119 3.35 -3.61 -9.57
CA PHE A 119 2.08 -3.43 -8.84
C PHE A 119 1.09 -4.57 -9.11
N ALA A 120 0.85 -4.91 -10.39
CA ALA A 120 -0.02 -6.02 -10.74
C ALA A 120 0.47 -7.36 -10.18
N SER A 121 1.78 -7.60 -10.19
CA SER A 121 2.39 -8.80 -9.62
C SER A 121 2.21 -8.87 -8.09
N GLY A 122 2.32 -7.74 -7.40
CA GLY A 122 2.09 -7.63 -5.96
C GLY A 122 0.64 -7.96 -5.58
N GLU A 123 -0.34 -7.44 -6.31
CA GLU A 123 -1.76 -7.71 -6.08
C GLU A 123 -2.13 -9.18 -6.36
N ILE A 124 -1.59 -9.77 -7.43
CA ILE A 124 -1.78 -11.19 -7.73
C ILE A 124 -1.20 -12.06 -6.63
N LYS A 125 0.04 -11.76 -6.17
CA LYS A 125 0.69 -12.52 -5.10
C LYS A 125 -0.11 -12.44 -3.79
N GLN A 126 -0.65 -11.27 -3.46
CA GLN A 126 -1.51 -11.09 -2.29
C GLN A 126 -2.78 -11.95 -2.38
N ALA A 127 -3.44 -11.98 -3.54
CA ALA A 127 -4.66 -12.75 -3.73
C ALA A 127 -4.42 -14.27 -3.62
N SER A 128 -3.23 -14.75 -3.98
CA SER A 128 -2.87 -16.17 -3.88
C SER A 128 -2.41 -16.62 -2.49
N SER A 129 -2.11 -15.70 -1.58
CA SER A 129 -1.52 -16.00 -0.26
C SER A 129 -2.43 -15.65 0.91
N LEU A 130 -3.75 -15.59 0.69
CA LEU A 130 -4.71 -15.31 1.76
C LEU A 130 -4.77 -16.50 2.73
N PHE A 131 -4.70 -16.21 4.03
CA PHE A 131 -4.68 -17.19 5.12
C PHE A 131 -3.50 -18.18 5.05
N ASP A 132 -2.47 -17.89 4.25
CA ASP A 132 -1.30 -18.77 4.13
C ASP A 132 -0.31 -18.54 5.27
N CYS A 133 -0.40 -19.37 6.31
CA CYS A 133 0.49 -19.32 7.47
C CYS A 133 1.96 -19.71 7.17
N ASP A 134 2.24 -20.30 6.00
CA ASP A 134 3.60 -20.67 5.59
C ASP A 134 4.31 -19.49 4.87
N LEU A 135 3.66 -18.33 4.75
CA LEU A 135 4.20 -17.11 4.16
C LEU A 135 5.46 -16.64 4.91
N THR A 136 6.57 -16.50 4.17
CA THR A 136 7.84 -16.03 4.74
C THR A 136 7.92 -14.50 4.84
N LEU A 137 8.84 -14.00 5.67
CA LEU A 137 9.12 -12.57 5.73
C LEU A 137 9.69 -12.06 4.40
N GLU A 138 10.49 -12.84 3.69
CA GLU A 138 10.98 -12.53 2.36
C GLU A 138 9.84 -12.38 1.36
N ASP A 139 8.84 -13.27 1.40
CA ASP A 139 7.68 -13.20 0.52
C ASP A 139 6.85 -11.94 0.77
N TYR A 140 6.66 -11.60 2.03
CA TYR A 140 6.03 -10.36 2.46
C TYR A 140 6.80 -9.14 1.94
N LEU A 141 8.12 -9.07 2.16
CA LEU A 141 8.93 -7.94 1.72
C LEU A 141 8.93 -7.78 0.20
N LEU A 142 8.93 -8.89 -0.54
CA LEU A 142 8.85 -8.89 -2.00
C LEU A 142 7.49 -8.37 -2.48
N LYS A 143 6.40 -8.81 -1.85
CA LYS A 143 5.04 -8.30 -2.12
C LYS A 143 4.97 -6.79 -1.86
N SER A 144 5.43 -6.35 -0.68
CA SER A 144 5.44 -4.94 -0.27
C SER A 144 6.32 -4.08 -1.15
N TYR A 145 7.45 -4.63 -1.64
CA TYR A 145 8.28 -3.96 -2.63
C TYR A 145 7.49 -3.70 -3.91
N TYR A 146 6.90 -4.74 -4.49
CA TYR A 146 6.18 -4.61 -5.76
C TYR A 146 4.96 -3.71 -5.69
N LYS A 147 4.20 -3.79 -4.59
CA LYS A 147 2.97 -3.04 -4.37
C LYS A 147 3.20 -1.56 -4.04
N THR A 148 4.25 -1.26 -3.28
CA THR A 148 4.41 0.07 -2.65
C THR A 148 5.79 0.66 -2.93
N ALA A 149 6.86 -0.07 -2.62
CA ALA A 149 8.20 0.51 -2.62
C ALA A 149 8.80 0.73 -4.03
N SER A 150 8.38 -0.06 -5.02
CA SER A 150 8.85 0.00 -6.41
C SER A 150 8.60 1.38 -7.02
N LEU A 151 7.39 1.94 -6.84
CA LEU A 151 7.03 3.27 -7.32
C LEU A 151 7.92 4.34 -6.68
N ILE A 152 8.07 4.31 -5.35
CA ILE A 152 8.88 5.30 -4.62
C ILE A 152 10.35 5.22 -5.03
N ALA A 153 10.89 4.00 -5.17
CA ALA A 153 12.25 3.75 -5.62
C ALA A 153 12.49 4.29 -7.04
N SER A 154 11.58 3.96 -7.97
CA SER A 154 11.65 4.45 -9.36
C SER A 154 11.51 5.96 -9.46
N SER A 155 10.64 6.59 -8.65
CA SER A 155 10.51 8.05 -8.60
C SER A 155 11.78 8.73 -8.09
N ALA A 156 12.35 8.24 -6.99
CA ALA A 156 13.60 8.77 -6.43
C ALA A 156 14.78 8.62 -7.42
N LYS A 157 14.88 7.47 -8.08
CA LYS A 157 15.88 7.23 -9.13
C LYS A 157 15.69 8.16 -10.32
N SER A 158 14.46 8.37 -10.76
CA SER A 158 14.15 9.25 -11.90
C SER A 158 14.52 10.71 -11.59
N ALA A 159 14.25 11.20 -10.38
CA ALA A 159 14.67 12.53 -9.96
C ALA A 159 16.21 12.70 -9.98
N ALA A 160 16.95 11.66 -9.57
CA ALA A 160 18.40 11.66 -9.64
C ALA A 160 18.90 11.70 -11.10
N ILE A 161 18.30 10.89 -11.98
CA ILE A 161 18.60 10.88 -13.42
C ILE A 161 18.44 12.29 -14.02
N PHE A 162 17.31 12.96 -13.78
CA PHE A 162 17.07 14.31 -14.30
C PHE A 162 18.03 15.36 -13.76
N SER A 163 18.65 15.09 -12.61
CA SER A 163 19.67 15.96 -12.01
C SER A 163 21.06 15.74 -12.63
N ASN A 164 21.18 14.86 -13.63
CA ASN A 164 22.40 14.53 -14.36
C ASN A 164 23.57 14.13 -13.44
N VAL A 165 23.27 13.42 -12.35
CA VAL A 165 24.25 12.91 -11.37
C VAL A 165 24.84 11.58 -11.84
N SER A 166 25.88 11.11 -11.14
CA SER A 166 26.50 9.82 -11.45
C SER A 166 25.52 8.66 -11.27
N THR A 167 25.68 7.59 -12.06
CA THR A 167 24.87 6.36 -11.94
C THR A 167 24.90 5.79 -10.53
N SER A 168 26.03 5.92 -9.82
CA SER A 168 26.15 5.50 -8.41
C SER A 168 25.19 6.24 -7.49
N ILE A 169 25.00 7.56 -7.69
CA ILE A 169 24.03 8.35 -6.92
C ILE A 169 22.61 7.93 -7.30
N CYS A 170 22.33 7.69 -8.58
CA CYS A 170 21.01 7.21 -9.03
C CYS A 170 20.61 5.88 -8.36
N GLU A 171 21.52 4.91 -8.27
CA GLU A 171 21.23 3.64 -7.58
C GLU A 171 21.09 3.80 -6.06
N GLN A 172 21.84 4.72 -5.45
CA GLN A 172 21.67 5.02 -4.03
C GLN A 172 20.31 5.69 -3.75
N MET A 173 19.85 6.57 -4.64
CA MET A 173 18.51 7.17 -4.56
C MET A 173 17.39 6.16 -4.79
N TYR A 174 17.61 5.18 -5.65
CA TYR A 174 16.70 4.05 -5.79
C TYR A 174 16.59 3.25 -4.49
N GLU A 175 17.73 2.88 -3.89
CA GLU A 175 17.73 2.14 -2.63
C GLU A 175 17.17 2.98 -1.47
N TYR A 176 17.36 4.30 -1.46
CA TYR A 176 16.66 5.19 -0.54
C TYR A 176 15.14 5.04 -0.66
N GLY A 177 14.59 5.22 -1.87
CA GLY A 177 13.14 5.17 -2.10
C GLY A 177 12.55 3.78 -1.80
N LYS A 178 13.29 2.71 -2.13
CA LYS A 178 12.91 1.33 -1.82
C LYS A 178 12.82 1.09 -0.31
N ASN A 179 13.82 1.50 0.46
CA ASN A 179 13.83 1.27 1.89
C ASN A 179 12.80 2.16 2.63
N LEU A 180 12.61 3.40 2.18
CA LEU A 180 11.52 4.26 2.65
C LEU A 180 10.15 3.61 2.38
N GLY A 181 9.90 3.13 1.17
CA GLY A 181 8.64 2.50 0.81
C GLY A 181 8.35 1.21 1.60
N LEU A 182 9.38 0.41 1.87
CA LEU A 182 9.24 -0.77 2.73
C LEU A 182 8.97 -0.38 4.18
N SER A 183 9.67 0.62 4.74
CA SER A 183 9.41 1.15 6.08
C SER A 183 7.98 1.67 6.19
N PHE A 184 7.51 2.40 5.18
CA PHE A 184 6.15 2.93 5.11
C PHE A 184 5.09 1.82 5.15
N GLN A 185 5.28 0.75 4.37
CA GLN A 185 4.33 -0.37 4.38
C GLN A 185 4.29 -1.08 5.73
N VAL A 186 5.44 -1.31 6.37
CA VAL A 186 5.49 -1.97 7.69
C VAL A 186 4.82 -1.08 8.76
N VAL A 187 5.01 0.23 8.70
CA VAL A 187 4.30 1.21 9.55
C VAL A 187 2.80 1.10 9.37
N ASP A 188 2.30 1.12 8.13
CA ASP A 188 0.87 1.00 7.82
C ASP A 188 0.28 -0.32 8.35
N ASP A 189 1.02 -1.41 8.22
CA ASP A 189 0.60 -2.72 8.74
C ASP A 189 0.53 -2.74 10.27
N ILE A 190 1.40 -2.00 10.98
CA ILE A 190 1.34 -1.86 12.45
C ILE A 190 0.11 -1.04 12.84
N LEU A 191 -0.17 0.05 12.12
CA LEU A 191 -1.30 0.93 12.40
C LEU A 191 -2.65 0.21 12.25
N ASP A 192 -2.76 -0.79 11.38
CA ASP A 192 -3.96 -1.64 11.26
C ASP A 192 -4.31 -2.37 12.57
N PHE A 193 -3.33 -2.60 13.47
CA PHE A 193 -3.55 -3.22 14.79
C PHE A 193 -3.68 -2.21 15.92
N THR A 194 -2.99 -1.06 15.84
CA THR A 194 -2.86 -0.14 16.98
C THR A 194 -3.83 1.03 16.97
N GLN A 195 -4.33 1.44 15.80
CA GLN A 195 -5.20 2.63 15.74
C GLN A 195 -6.65 2.32 16.07
N SER A 196 -7.24 3.23 16.83
CA SER A 196 -8.66 3.21 17.19
C SER A 196 -9.58 3.25 15.95
N THR A 197 -10.75 2.61 16.07
CA THR A 197 -11.78 2.58 15.02
C THR A 197 -12.16 3.99 14.56
N GLU A 198 -12.09 4.99 15.44
CA GLU A 198 -12.37 6.40 15.14
C GLU A 198 -11.34 7.06 14.20
N GLN A 199 -10.07 6.65 14.24
CA GLN A 199 -8.99 7.25 13.45
C GLN A 199 -8.84 6.59 12.06
N LEU A 200 -9.02 5.27 11.96
CA LEU A 200 -8.92 4.53 10.70
C LEU A 200 -10.25 4.33 9.98
N GLY A 201 -11.38 4.50 10.67
CA GLY A 201 -12.72 4.22 10.13
C GLY A 201 -12.97 2.73 9.87
N LYS A 202 -12.14 1.84 10.42
CA LYS A 202 -12.21 0.37 10.30
C LYS A 202 -11.85 -0.30 11.65
N PRO A 203 -12.39 -1.49 11.95
CA PRO A 203 -11.99 -2.24 13.14
C PRO A 203 -10.52 -2.67 13.03
N ALA A 204 -9.83 -2.76 14.17
CA ALA A 204 -8.45 -3.23 14.24
C ALA A 204 -8.31 -4.64 13.65
N GLY A 205 -7.16 -4.93 13.03
CA GLY A 205 -6.90 -6.19 12.35
C GLY A 205 -7.76 -6.38 11.10
N SER A 206 -8.10 -5.31 10.39
CA SER A 206 -8.92 -5.40 9.18
C SER A 206 -8.24 -6.22 8.10
N ASP A 207 -6.91 -6.18 8.01
CA ASP A 207 -6.17 -6.97 7.05
C ASP A 207 -6.11 -8.44 7.45
N LEU A 208 -5.90 -8.69 8.75
CA LEU A 208 -5.96 -10.05 9.31
C LEU A 208 -7.32 -10.70 9.07
N SER A 209 -8.43 -9.97 9.29
CA SER A 209 -9.79 -10.48 9.07
C SER A 209 -10.09 -10.91 7.63
N LYS A 210 -9.33 -10.40 6.65
CA LYS A 210 -9.45 -10.76 5.23
C LYS A 210 -8.44 -11.84 4.82
N GLY A 211 -7.64 -12.33 5.76
CA GLY A 211 -6.56 -13.29 5.51
C GLY A 211 -5.27 -12.67 4.97
N ASN A 212 -5.13 -11.34 4.94
CA ASN A 212 -3.86 -10.72 4.56
C ASN A 212 -2.91 -10.76 5.75
N LEU A 213 -1.98 -11.72 5.74
CA LEU A 213 -0.99 -11.84 6.80
C LEU A 213 0.15 -10.82 6.57
N THR A 214 0.26 -9.87 7.50
CA THR A 214 1.24 -8.77 7.47
C THR A 214 2.39 -9.01 8.46
N ALA A 215 3.38 -8.13 8.48
CA ALA A 215 4.59 -8.31 9.30
C ALA A 215 4.33 -8.66 10.78
N PRO A 216 3.40 -7.99 11.51
CA PRO A 216 3.09 -8.38 12.89
C PRO A 216 2.65 -9.84 13.04
N VAL A 217 1.82 -10.31 12.11
CA VAL A 217 1.28 -11.69 12.11
C VAL A 217 2.39 -12.70 11.78
N ILE A 218 3.21 -12.41 10.78
CA ILE A 218 4.33 -13.29 10.38
C ILE A 218 5.32 -13.47 11.53
N PHE A 219 5.65 -12.39 12.25
CA PHE A 219 6.50 -12.50 13.45
C PHE A 219 5.82 -13.24 14.60
N ALA A 220 4.51 -13.08 14.77
CA ALA A 220 3.76 -13.79 15.80
C ALA A 220 3.69 -15.30 15.54
N LEU A 221 3.46 -15.71 14.29
CA LEU A 221 3.40 -17.11 13.86
C LEU A 221 4.69 -17.90 14.16
N GLN A 222 5.84 -17.23 14.22
CA GLN A 222 7.11 -17.84 14.60
C GLN A 222 7.17 -18.26 16.08
N LYS A 223 6.33 -17.68 16.93
CA LYS A 223 6.37 -17.87 18.38
C LYS A 223 5.11 -18.51 18.97
N GLU A 224 3.96 -18.28 18.35
CA GLU A 224 2.66 -18.71 18.87
C GLU A 224 1.97 -19.70 17.90
N PRO A 225 2.14 -21.02 18.10
CA PRO A 225 1.52 -22.03 17.23
C PRO A 225 0.00 -21.99 17.22
N LYS A 226 -0.66 -21.56 18.30
CA LYS A 226 -2.13 -21.47 18.35
C LYS A 226 -2.69 -20.45 17.37
N LEU A 227 -1.91 -19.42 17.04
CA LEU A 227 -2.31 -18.42 16.06
C LEU A 227 -2.56 -19.05 14.68
N ARG A 228 -1.77 -20.07 14.32
CA ARG A 228 -1.96 -20.82 13.07
C ARG A 228 -3.33 -21.50 13.04
N GLU A 229 -3.72 -22.18 14.12
CA GLU A 229 -5.01 -22.89 14.17
C GLU A 229 -6.19 -21.92 14.00
N ILE A 230 -6.09 -20.72 14.60
CA ILE A 230 -7.11 -19.68 14.47
C ILE A 230 -7.19 -19.18 13.02
N ILE A 231 -6.06 -18.88 12.38
CA ILE A 231 -6.00 -18.39 11.00
C ILE A 231 -6.46 -19.45 10.00
N ASP A 232 -6.02 -20.70 10.15
CA ASP A 232 -6.40 -21.83 9.28
C ASP A 232 -7.90 -22.14 9.37
N SER A 233 -8.54 -21.80 10.50
CA SER A 233 -10.00 -21.89 10.68
C SER A 233 -10.78 -20.71 10.07
N GLU A 234 -10.09 -19.75 9.43
CA GLU A 234 -10.63 -18.51 8.87
C GLU A 234 -11.50 -17.73 9.86
N PHE A 235 -11.13 -17.73 11.14
CA PHE A 235 -11.88 -17.05 12.22
C PHE A 235 -13.34 -17.54 12.34
N SER A 236 -13.60 -18.83 12.08
CA SER A 236 -14.95 -19.42 12.08
C SER A 236 -15.67 -19.34 13.44
N GLU A 237 -14.92 -19.26 14.55
CA GLU A 237 -15.48 -19.12 15.90
C GLU A 237 -15.65 -17.65 16.30
N ALA A 238 -16.73 -17.35 17.03
CA ALA A 238 -16.99 -16.00 17.52
C ALA A 238 -15.89 -15.54 18.49
N GLY A 239 -15.30 -14.36 18.26
CA GLY A 239 -14.21 -13.80 19.09
C GLY A 239 -12.81 -14.35 18.76
N SER A 240 -12.69 -15.25 17.78
CA SER A 240 -11.40 -15.80 17.35
C SER A 240 -10.46 -14.73 16.76
N LEU A 241 -10.99 -13.73 16.05
CA LEU A 241 -10.22 -12.59 15.55
C LEU A 241 -9.63 -11.75 16.69
N ASP A 242 -10.44 -11.43 17.70
CA ASP A 242 -9.97 -10.66 18.87
C ASP A 242 -8.89 -11.43 19.62
N THR A 243 -9.09 -12.75 19.80
CA THR A 243 -8.09 -13.65 20.38
C THR A 243 -6.79 -13.67 19.58
N ALA A 244 -6.86 -13.70 18.25
CA ALA A 244 -5.67 -13.64 17.39
C ALA A 244 -4.92 -12.31 17.55
N ILE A 245 -5.63 -11.19 17.62
CA ILE A 245 -5.04 -9.86 17.83
C ILE A 245 -4.33 -9.80 19.20
N GLU A 246 -4.94 -10.32 20.26
CA GLU A 246 -4.33 -10.42 21.60
C GLU A 246 -3.05 -11.27 21.56
N LEU A 247 -3.08 -12.43 20.92
CA LEU A 247 -1.90 -13.29 20.78
C LEU A 247 -0.75 -12.59 20.03
N ILE A 248 -1.05 -11.86 18.95
CA ILE A 248 -0.06 -11.10 18.17
C ILE A 248 0.60 -10.02 19.03
N HIS A 249 -0.20 -9.35 19.86
CA HIS A 249 0.30 -8.36 20.81
C HIS A 249 1.22 -9.02 21.86
N ASP A 250 0.76 -10.07 22.53
CA ASP A 250 1.44 -10.68 23.67
C ASP A 250 2.73 -11.41 23.31
N CYS A 251 2.81 -12.01 22.11
CA CYS A 251 4.03 -12.66 21.64
C CYS A 251 5.10 -11.66 21.11
N GLY A 252 4.75 -10.37 21.05
CA GLY A 252 5.63 -9.29 20.58
C GLY A 252 5.74 -9.19 19.06
N GLY A 253 4.71 -9.61 18.31
CA GLY A 253 4.67 -9.48 16.85
C GLY A 253 4.75 -8.01 16.41
N LEU A 254 4.04 -7.12 17.10
CA LEU A 254 4.08 -5.67 16.86
C LEU A 254 5.47 -5.08 17.11
N SER A 255 6.11 -5.44 18.23
CA SER A 255 7.46 -4.96 18.55
C SER A 255 8.49 -5.38 17.49
N LYS A 256 8.39 -6.61 16.97
CA LYS A 256 9.27 -7.07 15.88
C LYS A 256 8.99 -6.36 14.55
N ALA A 257 7.72 -6.05 14.26
CA ALA A 257 7.40 -5.22 13.10
C ALA A 257 7.95 -3.79 13.25
N GLN A 258 7.90 -3.19 14.44
CA GLN A 258 8.52 -1.88 14.72
C GLN A 258 10.03 -1.92 14.49
N GLU A 259 10.72 -2.95 14.97
CA GLU A 259 12.16 -3.16 14.69
C GLU A 259 12.45 -3.22 13.19
N LEU A 260 11.63 -3.96 12.42
CA LEU A 260 11.77 -4.07 10.96
C LEU A 260 11.55 -2.71 10.28
N ALA A 261 10.51 -1.96 10.65
CA ALA A 261 10.22 -0.64 10.10
C ALA A 261 11.40 0.32 10.32
N LYS A 262 11.98 0.30 11.54
CA LYS A 262 13.16 1.09 11.91
C LYS A 262 14.39 0.67 11.11
N GLN A 263 14.66 -0.63 10.98
CA GLN A 263 15.77 -1.13 10.17
C GLN A 263 15.69 -0.63 8.72
N LYS A 264 14.50 -0.63 8.11
CA LYS A 264 14.31 -0.11 6.75
C LYS A 264 14.48 1.41 6.69
N ALA A 265 13.97 2.15 7.68
CA ALA A 265 14.16 3.58 7.77
C ALA A 265 15.65 3.97 7.91
N ASP A 266 16.39 3.28 8.78
CA ASP A 266 17.83 3.51 8.99
C ASP A 266 18.63 3.25 7.71
N LEU A 267 18.30 2.17 6.97
CA LEU A 267 18.87 1.90 5.66
C LEU A 267 18.56 3.03 4.67
N ALA A 268 17.33 3.55 4.64
CA ALA A 268 16.98 4.67 3.77
C ALA A 268 17.83 5.92 4.09
N ILE A 269 17.93 6.30 5.36
CA ILE A 269 18.76 7.44 5.80
C ILE A 269 20.23 7.23 5.43
N GLN A 270 20.76 6.01 5.61
CA GLN A 270 22.13 5.69 5.21
C GLN A 270 22.37 5.93 3.71
N LYS A 271 21.39 5.62 2.86
CA LYS A 271 21.52 5.85 1.41
C LYS A 271 21.60 7.33 1.03
N LEU A 272 21.03 8.23 1.81
CA LEU A 272 21.12 9.68 1.59
C LEU A 272 22.52 10.25 1.81
N GLN A 273 23.44 9.50 2.44
CA GLN A 273 24.82 9.93 2.64
C GLN A 273 25.61 10.10 1.32
N CYS A 274 25.06 9.64 0.19
CA CYS A 274 25.62 9.96 -1.13
C CYS A 274 25.43 11.43 -1.54
N LEU A 275 24.55 12.17 -0.86
CA LEU A 275 24.25 13.57 -1.11
C LEU A 275 24.98 14.50 -0.12
N PRO A 276 25.41 15.70 -0.57
CA PRO A 276 25.98 16.71 0.33
C PRO A 276 24.96 17.16 1.37
N GLU A 277 25.45 17.62 2.53
CA GLU A 277 24.58 18.17 3.58
C GLU A 277 23.85 19.40 3.04
N SER A 278 22.53 19.41 3.16
CA SER A 278 21.67 20.47 2.65
C SER A 278 20.30 20.41 3.31
N GLU A 279 19.53 21.49 3.21
CA GLU A 279 18.13 21.52 3.67
C GLU A 279 17.27 20.46 2.95
N TYR A 280 17.59 20.15 1.69
CA TYR A 280 16.91 19.11 0.91
C TYR A 280 17.21 17.71 1.46
N ARG A 281 18.48 17.40 1.77
CA ARG A 281 18.84 16.11 2.39
C ARG A 281 18.16 15.97 3.75
N ASN A 282 18.18 17.02 4.56
CA ASN A 282 17.53 17.03 5.87
C ASN A 282 16.01 16.82 5.75
N SER A 283 15.38 17.38 4.70
CA SER A 283 13.95 17.18 4.43
C SER A 283 13.63 15.72 4.07
N LEU A 284 14.47 15.07 3.25
CA LEU A 284 14.33 13.64 2.93
C LEU A 284 14.49 12.76 4.17
N GLU A 285 15.48 13.04 5.02
CA GLU A 285 15.62 12.38 6.32
C GLU A 285 14.40 12.63 7.23
N GLY A 286 13.84 13.84 7.19
CA GLY A 286 12.63 14.22 7.91
C GLY A 286 11.42 13.40 7.50
N ILE A 287 11.24 13.10 6.20
CA ILE A 287 10.17 12.22 5.71
C ILE A 287 10.31 10.81 6.30
N VAL A 288 11.53 10.27 6.36
CA VAL A 288 11.79 8.94 6.94
C VAL A 288 11.47 8.92 8.44
N LYS A 289 11.91 9.95 9.18
CA LYS A 289 11.64 10.09 10.62
C LYS A 289 10.16 10.23 10.90
N TYR A 290 9.48 11.11 10.17
CA TYR A 290 8.03 11.30 10.28
C TYR A 290 7.25 10.00 10.05
N ASN A 291 7.72 9.13 9.13
CA ASN A 291 7.09 7.84 8.93
C ASN A 291 7.13 6.95 10.19
N LEU A 292 8.24 6.97 10.94
CA LEU A 292 8.37 6.21 12.18
C LEU A 292 7.59 6.83 13.34
N GLU A 293 7.55 8.17 13.44
CA GLU A 293 6.81 8.90 14.49
C GLU A 293 5.31 8.57 14.51
N ARG A 294 4.77 7.99 13.42
CA ARG A 294 3.38 7.54 13.33
C ARG A 294 3.07 6.36 14.27
N ILE A 295 4.08 5.58 14.66
CA ILE A 295 3.95 4.37 15.48
C ILE A 295 4.66 4.48 16.84
N ASP A 296 5.18 5.67 17.16
CA ASP A 296 5.81 6.00 18.45
C ASP A 296 4.76 6.43 19.50
#